data_AF-A0A7W1IDS0-F1
#
_entry.id   AF-A0A7W1IDS0-F1
#
_cell.length_a   1.000
_cell.length_b   1.000
_cell.length_c   1.000
_cell.angle_alpha   90.00
_cell.angle_beta   90.00
_cell.angle_gamma   90.00
#
_symmetry.space_group_name_H-M   'P 1'
#
loop_
_entity.id
_entity.type
_entity.pdbx_description
1 polymer ?
#
loop_
_entity_poly.entity_id
_entity_poly.type
_entity_poly.pdbx_seq_one_letter_code
_entity_poly.pdbx_strand_id
1 'polypeptide(L)'
;FGALDAITRADLQAAFADLRRQLGLTALLVTHDLSEAFVLADRVAVLHAGRIDQIAPPAELRGAPATPYVRELLRRARIVA
;
A
#
# COMPACT_ATOMS: atom_id res chain seq x y z
N PHE A 1 6.72 -7.84 1.80
CA PHE A 1 7.26 -8.82 2.77
C PHE A 1 6.43 -10.12 2.82
N GLY A 2 6.18 -10.77 1.68
CA GLY A 2 5.10 -11.77 1.55
C GLY A 2 5.34 -13.15 2.16
N ALA A 3 6.59 -13.56 2.38
CA ALA A 3 6.96 -14.91 2.83
C ALA A 3 7.32 -15.00 4.33
N LEU A 4 7.04 -13.96 5.11
CA LEU A 4 7.39 -13.86 6.53
C LEU A 4 6.14 -14.02 7.40
N ASP A 5 6.31 -14.45 8.65
CA ASP A 5 5.22 -14.40 9.62
C ASP A 5 4.80 -12.93 9.91
N ALA A 6 3.66 -12.77 10.57
CA ALA A 6 3.06 -11.45 10.78
C ALA A 6 3.93 -10.53 11.67
N ILE A 7 4.62 -11.09 12.67
CA ILE A 7 5.42 -10.30 13.62
C ILE A 7 6.69 -9.83 12.92
N THR A 8 7.46 -10.76 12.35
CA THR A 8 8.71 -10.44 11.64
C THR A 8 8.48 -9.47 10.49
N ARG A 9 7.35 -9.59 9.78
CA ARG A 9 6.96 -8.65 8.72
C ARG A 9 6.75 -7.24 9.26
N ALA A 10 6.02 -7.08 10.36
CA ALA A 10 5.75 -5.77 10.94
C ALA A 10 7.06 -5.08 11.37
N ASP A 11 7.97 -5.83 12.00
CA ASP A 11 9.26 -5.32 12.43
C ASP A 11 10.12 -4.84 11.25
N LEU A 12 10.18 -5.62 10.17
CA LEU A 12 10.93 -5.24 8.97
C LEU A 12 10.29 -4.07 8.22
N GLN A 13 8.96 -3.98 8.19
CA GLN A 13 8.26 -2.83 7.61
C GLN A 13 8.60 -1.55 8.38
N ALA A 14 8.60 -1.59 9.72
CA ALA A 14 8.99 -0.46 10.56
C ALA A 14 10.46 -0.07 10.33
N ALA A 15 11.38 -1.03 10.36
CA ALA A 15 12.79 -0.80 10.12
C ALA A 15 13.05 -0.21 8.72
N PHE A 16 12.37 -0.71 7.69
CA PHE A 16 12.46 -0.15 6.34
C PHE A 16 11.96 1.30 6.28
N ALA A 17 10.82 1.60 6.91
CA ALA A 17 10.27 2.94 6.95
C ALA A 17 11.20 3.94 7.67
N ASP A 18 11.82 3.52 8.77
CA ASP A 18 12.80 4.31 9.51
C ASP A 18 14.05 4.60 8.66
N LEU A 19 14.63 3.57 8.05
CA LEU A 19 15.81 3.72 7.19
C LEU A 19 15.52 4.62 5.99
N ARG A 20 14.37 4.45 5.33
CA ARG A 20 13.96 5.31 4.21
C ARG A 20 13.91 6.77 4.62
N ARG A 21 13.33 7.08 5.79
CA ARG A 21 13.24 8.44 6.33
C ARG A 21 14.61 9.01 6.70
N GLN A 22 15.41 8.23 7.42
CA GLN A 22 16.75 8.67 7.86
C GLN A 22 17.67 8.96 6.69
N LEU A 23 17.60 8.15 5.63
CA LEU A 23 18.46 8.28 4.46
C LEU A 23 17.87 9.18 3.36
N GLY A 24 16.64 9.69 3.52
CA GLY A 24 15.99 10.54 2.52
C GLY A 24 15.76 9.87 1.16
N LEU A 25 15.54 8.55 1.16
CA LEU A 25 15.46 7.77 -0.08
C LEU A 25 14.06 7.85 -0.71
N THR A 26 14.04 7.96 -2.04
CA THR A 26 12.83 7.68 -2.84
C THR A 26 12.75 6.17 -3.07
N ALA A 27 11.60 5.57 -2.75
CA ALA A 27 11.39 4.14 -2.89
C ALA A 27 10.10 3.85 -3.69
N LEU A 28 10.15 2.83 -4.53
CA LEU A 28 8.98 2.25 -5.20
C LEU A 28 8.82 0.82 -4.69
N LEU A 29 7.69 0.55 -4.02
CA LEU A 29 7.34 -0.78 -3.52
C LEU A 29 6.23 -1.38 -4.39
N VAL A 30 6.43 -2.62 -4.85
CA VAL A 30 5.41 -3.40 -5.56
C VAL A 30 4.90 -4.48 -4.63
N THR A 31 3.59 -4.49 -4.37
CA THR A 31 2.95 -5.48 -3.50
C THR A 31 1.53 -5.77 -3.95
N HIS A 32 1.04 -6.96 -3.58
CA HIS A 32 -0.35 -7.34 -3.71
C HIS A 32 -1.12 -7.22 -2.38
N ASP A 33 -0.41 -6.87 -1.28
CA ASP A 33 -0.98 -6.68 0.04
C ASP A 33 -1.28 -5.19 0.26
N LEU A 34 -2.56 -4.84 0.28
CA LEU A 34 -2.98 -3.45 0.52
C LEU A 34 -2.64 -2.98 1.94
N SER A 35 -2.57 -3.85 2.94
CA SER A 35 -2.18 -3.44 4.29
C SER A 35 -0.74 -2.91 4.29
N GLU A 36 0.15 -3.62 3.60
CA GLU A 36 1.54 -3.21 3.43
C GLU A 36 1.66 -1.89 2.65
N ALA A 37 0.94 -1.76 1.54
CA ALA A 37 0.92 -0.52 0.77
C ALA A 37 0.46 0.69 1.61
N PHE A 38 -0.55 0.50 2.45
CA PHE A 38 -1.11 1.58 3.28
C PHE A 38 -0.26 1.92 4.49
N VAL A 39 0.57 1.00 4.97
CA VAL A 39 1.51 1.23 6.09
C VAL A 39 2.77 1.95 5.61
N LEU A 40 3.29 1.60 4.43
CA LEU A 40 4.62 2.05 3.99
C LEU A 40 4.61 3.22 3.00
N ALA A 41 3.56 3.34 2.18
CA ALA A 41 3.59 4.22 1.02
C ALA A 41 3.00 5.61 1.33
N ASP A 42 3.69 6.64 0.85
CA ASP A 42 3.18 8.01 0.86
C ASP A 42 2.04 8.18 -0.17
N ARG A 43 2.08 7.42 -1.27
CA ARG A 43 1.05 7.31 -2.32
C ARG A 43 0.95 5.86 -2.80
N VAL A 44 -0.26 5.41 -3.11
CA VAL A 44 -0.53 4.07 -3.62
C VAL A 44 -1.08 4.16 -5.04
N ALA A 45 -0.43 3.47 -5.97
CA ALA A 45 -0.90 3.29 -7.34
C ALA A 45 -1.58 1.92 -7.48
N VAL A 46 -2.88 1.90 -7.78
CA VAL A 46 -3.63 0.66 -8.05
C VAL A 46 -3.51 0.32 -9.53
N LEU A 47 -2.84 -0.79 -9.83
CA LEU A 47 -2.70 -1.32 -11.18
C LEU A 47 -3.75 -2.39 -11.46
N HIS A 48 -4.46 -2.25 -12.59
CA HIS A 48 -5.44 -3.20 -13.06
C HIS A 48 -5.36 -3.34 -14.57
N ALA A 49 -5.23 -4.57 -15.08
CA ALA A 49 -5.14 -4.86 -16.51
C ALA A 49 -4.10 -4.00 -17.27
N GLY A 50 -2.93 -3.79 -16.67
CA GLY A 50 -1.83 -3.01 -17.25
C GLY A 50 -2.03 -1.49 -17.24
N ARG A 51 -3.09 -0.99 -16.58
CA ARG A 51 -3.37 0.45 -16.42
C ARG A 51 -3.41 0.83 -14.96
N ILE A 52 -3.07 2.08 -14.68
CA ILE A 52 -3.20 2.65 -13.35
C ILE A 52 -4.62 3.21 -13.21
N ASP A 53 -5.44 2.54 -12.41
CA ASP A 53 -6.83 2.91 -12.20
C ASP A 53 -6.97 4.06 -11.18
N GLN A 54 -6.04 4.18 -10.24
CA GLN A 54 -5.98 5.29 -9.27
C GLN A 54 -4.57 5.44 -8.68
N ILE A 55 -4.13 6.69 -8.46
CA ILE A 55 -2.95 7.01 -7.64
C ILE A 55 -3.33 8.08 -6.63
N ALA A 56 -3.35 7.75 -5.35
CA ALA A 56 -3.70 8.69 -4.29
C ALA A 56 -2.96 8.37 -2.98
N PRO A 57 -2.89 9.30 -2.02
CA PRO A 57 -2.51 8.97 -0.65
C PRO A 57 -3.42 7.88 -0.07
N PRO A 58 -2.93 7.02 0.84
CA PRO A 58 -3.74 5.98 1.46
C PRO A 58 -5.08 6.46 2.02
N ALA A 59 -5.10 7.62 2.69
CA ALA A 59 -6.32 8.19 3.28
C ALA A 59 -7.39 8.52 2.22
N GLU A 60 -6.99 9.13 1.10
CA GLU A 60 -7.90 9.45 -0.01
C GLU A 60 -8.37 8.16 -0.71
N LEU A 61 -7.48 7.18 -0.85
CA LEU A 61 -7.81 5.91 -1.49
C LEU A 61 -8.88 5.14 -0.67
N ARG A 62 -8.89 5.25 0.67
CA ARG A 62 -9.99 4.73 1.53
C ARG A 62 -11.30 5.50 1.33
N GLY A 63 -11.24 6.83 1.36
CA GLY A 63 -12.44 7.67 1.37
C GLY A 63 -13.09 7.88 -0.01
N ALA A 64 -12.30 7.82 -1.08
CA ALA A 64 -12.71 8.17 -2.42
C ALA A 64 -12.11 7.19 -3.47
N PRO A 65 -12.55 5.91 -3.50
CA PRO A 65 -12.14 4.98 -4.54
C PRO A 65 -12.70 5.42 -5.91
N ALA A 66 -11.81 5.61 -6.89
CA ALA A 66 -12.10 6.23 -8.17
C ALA A 66 -12.81 5.32 -9.17
N THR A 67 -12.64 4.00 -9.05
CA THR A 67 -13.27 3.01 -9.95
C THR A 67 -14.00 1.92 -9.16
N PRO A 68 -14.98 1.22 -9.77
CA PRO A 68 -15.61 0.06 -9.16
C PRO A 68 -14.60 -1.03 -8.79
N TYR A 69 -13.55 -1.21 -9.60
CA TYR A 69 -12.47 -2.15 -9.30
C TYR A 69 -11.71 -1.75 -8.04
N VAL A 70 -11.27 -0.48 -7.91
CA VAL A 70 -10.56 -0.01 -6.72
C VAL A 70 -11.44 -0.19 -5.47
N ARG A 71 -12.73 0.15 -5.56
CA ARG A 71 -13.69 -0.04 -4.46
C ARG A 71 -13.80 -1.51 -4.05
N GLU A 72 -13.94 -2.42 -5.00
CA GLU A 72 -14.04 -3.85 -4.74
C GLU A 72 -12.72 -4.43 -4.17
N LEU A 73 -11.59 -3.97 -4.68
CA LEU A 73 -10.26 -4.37 -4.20
C LEU A 73 -10.08 -4.02 -2.71
N LEU A 74 -10.41 -2.79 -2.33
CA LEU A 74 -10.35 -2.33 -0.93
C LEU A 74 -11.29 -3.14 -0.03
N ARG A 75 -12.52 -3.39 -0.51
CA ARG A 75 -13.51 -4.20 0.21
C ARG A 75 -12.98 -5.61 0.49
N ARG A 76 -12.38 -6.27 -0.52
CA ARG A 76 -11.80 -7.62 -0.38
C ARG A 76 -10.62 -7.64 0.59
N ALA A 77 -9.78 -6.61 0.55
CA ALA A 77 -8.66 -6.46 1.47
C ALA A 77 -9.08 -6.02 2.89
N ARG A 78 -10.39 -5.87 3.15
CA ARG A 78 -10.94 -5.39 4.43
C ARG A 78 -10.35 -4.04 4.86
N ILE A 79 -9.98 -3.21 3.87
CA ILE A 79 -9.63 -1.82 4.09
C ILE A 79 -10.95 -1.06 4.11
N VAL A 80 -11.53 -0.92 5.29
CA VAL A 80 -12.79 -0.22 5.51
C VAL A 80 -12.53 1.30 5.51
N ALA A 81 -13.47 2.08 4.96
CA ALA A 81 -13.53 3.51 5.18
C ALA A 81 -14.06 3.80 6.59
#